data_AF-A0A060YJY0-F1
#
_entry.id   AF-A0A060YJY0-F1
#
_cell.length_a   1.000
_cell.length_b   1.000
_cell.length_c   1.000
_cell.angle_alpha   90.00
_cell.angle_beta   90.00
_cell.angle_gamma   90.00
#
_symmetry.space_group_name_H-M   'P 1'
#
loop_
_entity.id
_entity.type
_entity.pdbx_description
1 polymer ?
#
loop_
_entity_poly.entity_id
_entity_poly.type
_entity_poly.pdbx_seq_one_letter_code
_entity_poly.pdbx_strand_id
1 'polypeptide(L)'
;MLNRELTQLSETSRSGNQVSEFIANTFLEKQQDVEIMSGPLKDKDKKKRPMSQIVAVKKPALSPSLAPTQIPRFGVTTLQEGLLATEFEDINRWGLDIFKIAEYSGNRPLTVVMYSIFQERELLKNFKIPADTFVTFMMTLEDHYHTDVAYHNNIHAADVVQSTHILLSTPALEVWAPL
;
A
#
# COMPACT_ATOMS: atom_id res chain seq x y z
N MET A 1 -19.26 10.99 22.71
CA MET A 1 -19.53 12.08 21.74
C MET A 1 -19.96 11.47 20.41
N LEU A 2 -19.12 10.64 19.79
CA LEU A 2 -19.38 9.96 18.51
C LEU A 2 -20.71 9.17 18.44
N ASN A 3 -21.00 8.32 19.43
CA ASN A 3 -22.27 7.57 19.45
C ASN A 3 -23.50 8.48 19.44
N ARG A 4 -23.43 9.66 20.08
CA ARG A 4 -24.54 10.63 20.10
C ARG A 4 -24.74 11.28 18.72
N GLU A 5 -23.66 11.60 18.03
CA GLU A 5 -23.72 12.18 16.67
C GLU A 5 -24.26 11.17 15.65
N LEU A 6 -23.84 9.90 15.77
CA LEU A 6 -24.36 8.81 14.94
C LEU A 6 -25.86 8.58 15.18
N THR A 7 -26.32 8.58 16.44
CA THR A 7 -27.76 8.51 16.74
C THR A 7 -28.54 9.66 16.11
N GLN A 8 -28.05 10.90 16.24
CA GLN A 8 -28.71 12.08 15.66
C GLN A 8 -28.75 12.00 14.11
N LEU A 9 -27.67 11.56 13.47
CA LEU A 9 -27.61 11.36 12.03
C LEU A 9 -28.59 10.27 11.57
N SER A 10 -28.68 9.18 12.34
CA SER A 10 -29.57 8.05 12.08
C SER A 10 -31.05 8.44 12.11
N GLU A 11 -31.44 9.31 13.05
CA GLU A 11 -32.81 9.80 13.19
C GLU A 11 -33.21 10.84 12.13
N THR A 12 -32.25 11.42 11.41
CA THR A 12 -32.49 12.50 10.44
C THR A 12 -33.13 11.99 9.14
N SER A 13 -32.77 10.80 8.65
CA SER A 13 -33.31 10.23 7.42
C SER A 13 -32.93 8.76 7.23
N ARG A 14 -33.56 8.08 6.26
CA ARG A 14 -33.18 6.71 5.87
C ARG A 14 -31.73 6.63 5.37
N SER A 15 -31.25 7.63 4.63
CA SER A 15 -29.84 7.66 4.20
C SER A 15 -28.90 7.95 5.37
N GLY A 16 -29.30 8.82 6.30
CA GLY A 16 -28.56 9.08 7.54
C GLY A 16 -28.41 7.82 8.39
N ASN A 17 -29.47 7.02 8.51
CA ASN A 17 -29.43 5.72 9.17
C ASN A 17 -28.43 4.75 8.51
N GLN A 18 -28.48 4.61 7.17
CA GLN A 18 -27.53 3.73 6.44
C GLN A 18 -26.07 4.16 6.60
N VAL A 19 -25.79 5.47 6.52
CA VAL A 19 -24.43 6.01 6.70
C VAL A 19 -23.96 5.81 8.14
N SER A 20 -24.82 6.04 9.12
CA SER A 20 -24.51 5.81 10.53
C SER A 20 -24.19 4.34 10.81
N GLU A 21 -24.97 3.40 10.26
CA GLU A 21 -24.70 1.96 10.38
C GLU A 21 -23.37 1.58 9.72
N PHE A 22 -23.08 2.13 8.54
CA PHE A 22 -21.81 1.89 7.86
C PHE A 22 -20.62 2.37 8.69
N ILE A 23 -20.67 3.60 9.21
CA ILE A 23 -19.60 4.17 10.04
C ILE A 23 -19.39 3.32 11.29
N ALA A 24 -20.46 2.98 12.00
CA ALA A 24 -20.39 2.19 13.21
C ALA A 24 -19.79 0.79 12.94
N ASN A 25 -20.23 0.11 11.89
CA ASN A 25 -19.75 -1.25 11.60
C ASN A 25 -18.31 -1.29 11.05
N THR A 26 -17.84 -0.20 10.45
CA THR A 26 -16.52 -0.15 9.80
C THR A 26 -15.45 0.40 10.73
N PHE A 27 -15.75 1.43 11.53
CA PHE A 27 -14.77 2.19 12.30
C PHE A 27 -14.93 2.10 13.82
N LEU A 28 -16.06 1.59 14.34
CA LEU A 28 -16.20 1.32 15.77
C LEU A 28 -15.87 -0.15 16.04
N GLU A 29 -14.96 -0.38 16.98
CA GLU A 29 -14.72 -1.71 17.53
C GLU A 29 -15.98 -2.14 18.29
N LYS A 30 -16.55 -3.31 17.96
CA LYS A 30 -17.44 -3.99 18.90
C LYS A 30 -16.56 -4.37 20.07
N GLN A 31 -16.86 -3.88 21.28
CA GLN A 31 -16.24 -4.40 22.52
C GLN A 31 -16.44 -5.93 22.55
N GLN A 32 -15.48 -6.68 22.03
CA GLN A 32 -15.25 -8.05 22.42
C GLN A 32 -14.32 -7.94 23.61
N ASP A 33 -14.91 -7.98 24.81
CA ASP A 33 -14.15 -8.23 26.02
C ASP A 33 -13.27 -9.46 25.76
N VAL A 34 -11.96 -9.25 25.82
CA VAL A 34 -10.96 -10.31 25.79
C VAL A 34 -10.98 -10.99 27.16
N GLU A 35 -12.11 -11.60 27.52
CA GLU A 35 -12.16 -12.54 28.63
C GLU A 35 -11.62 -13.88 28.13
N ILE A 36 -10.37 -14.15 28.51
CA ILE A 36 -9.76 -15.46 28.46
C ILE A 36 -10.58 -16.38 29.39
N MET A 37 -11.58 -17.08 28.85
CA MET A 37 -12.20 -18.21 29.52
C MET A 37 -12.33 -19.41 28.58
N SER A 38 -11.63 -20.47 28.98
CA SER A 38 -11.60 -21.81 28.44
C SER A 38 -12.94 -22.57 28.51
N GLY A 39 -13.36 -23.23 27.43
CA GLY A 39 -14.42 -24.26 27.45
C GLY A 39 -15.04 -24.57 26.07
N PRO A 40 -15.54 -25.79 25.79
CA PRO A 40 -15.33 -26.45 24.49
C PRO A 40 -16.39 -26.20 23.39
N LEU A 41 -15.86 -26.24 22.17
CA LEU A 41 -16.44 -26.43 20.83
C LEU A 41 -17.93 -26.80 20.71
N LYS A 42 -18.67 -26.00 19.92
CA LYS A 42 -19.67 -26.51 18.97
C LYS A 42 -19.55 -25.83 17.60
N ASP A 43 -19.56 -26.70 16.62
CA ASP A 43 -19.22 -26.54 15.21
C ASP A 43 -20.32 -25.81 14.41
N LYS A 44 -19.93 -24.77 13.65
CA LYS A 44 -20.65 -24.29 12.45
C LYS A 44 -19.66 -23.63 11.48
N ASP A 45 -19.28 -24.41 10.48
CA ASP A 45 -18.56 -24.05 9.25
C ASP A 45 -18.98 -22.72 8.61
N LYS A 46 -18.07 -21.74 8.63
CA LYS A 46 -17.73 -20.88 7.48
C LYS A 46 -16.25 -20.49 7.60
N LYS A 47 -15.36 -21.24 6.95
CA LYS A 47 -13.91 -20.94 6.88
C LYS A 47 -13.67 -19.61 6.15
N LYS A 48 -13.59 -18.50 6.90
CA LYS A 48 -12.81 -17.33 6.50
C LYS A 48 -11.34 -17.67 6.71
N ARG A 49 -10.56 -17.73 5.64
CA ARG A 49 -9.11 -17.95 5.73
C ARG A 49 -8.48 -16.70 6.40
N PRO A 50 -7.69 -16.85 7.47
CA PRO A 50 -6.92 -15.73 8.02
C PRO A 50 -5.84 -15.33 7.01
N MET A 51 -5.65 -14.02 6.82
CA MET A 51 -4.70 -13.38 5.89
C MET A 51 -3.22 -13.55 6.29
N SER A 52 -2.85 -14.67 6.91
CA SER A 52 -1.50 -14.90 7.46
C SER A 52 -0.89 -16.26 7.10
N GLN A 53 -1.46 -17.00 6.15
CA GLN A 53 -0.80 -18.20 5.63
C GLN A 53 0.27 -17.82 4.61
N ILE A 54 1.49 -17.63 5.08
CA ILE A 54 2.69 -17.62 4.23
C ILE A 54 2.86 -19.04 3.69
N VAL A 55 2.48 -19.26 2.43
CA VAL A 55 2.82 -20.48 1.71
C VAL A 55 4.32 -20.44 1.45
N ALA A 56 5.02 -21.51 1.86
CA ALA A 56 6.46 -21.63 1.76
C ALA A 56 7.00 -21.19 0.39
N VAL A 57 7.94 -20.24 0.40
CA VAL A 57 8.68 -19.77 -0.77
C VAL A 57 9.49 -20.95 -1.33
N LYS A 58 9.17 -21.40 -2.54
CA LYS A 58 10.11 -22.21 -3.32
C LYS A 58 11.30 -21.30 -3.64
N LYS A 59 12.51 -21.72 -3.26
CA LYS A 59 13.76 -21.05 -3.65
C LYS A 59 13.73 -20.74 -5.15
N PRO A 60 13.92 -19.48 -5.58
CA PRO A 60 14.20 -19.20 -6.98
C PRO A 60 15.47 -19.96 -7.35
N ALA A 61 15.43 -20.70 -8.46
CA ALA A 61 16.66 -21.23 -9.04
C ALA A 61 17.54 -20.03 -9.40
N LEU A 62 18.77 -20.00 -8.87
CA LEU A 62 19.79 -19.03 -9.25
C LEU A 62 20.05 -19.17 -10.76
N SER A 63 19.43 -18.31 -11.55
CA SER A 63 19.81 -18.12 -12.96
C SER A 63 21.22 -17.52 -13.01
N PRO A 64 22.07 -17.94 -13.96
CA PRO A 64 23.45 -17.52 -14.01
C PRO A 64 23.50 -16.00 -14.28
N SER A 65 24.41 -15.34 -13.56
CA SER A 65 24.72 -13.91 -13.65
C SER A 65 24.81 -13.46 -15.11
N LEU A 66 23.76 -12.84 -15.61
CA LEU A 66 23.83 -11.96 -16.78
C LEU A 66 24.58 -10.70 -16.35
N ALA A 67 25.28 -10.08 -17.30
CA ALA A 67 26.06 -8.84 -17.15
C ALA A 67 25.30 -7.76 -16.33
N PRO A 68 25.97 -6.75 -15.74
CA PRO A 68 25.30 -5.71 -14.98
C PRO A 68 24.37 -4.91 -15.91
N THR A 69 23.13 -5.36 -16.05
CA THR A 69 22.05 -4.61 -16.65
C THR A 69 21.82 -3.44 -15.71
N GLN A 70 22.18 -2.24 -16.17
CA GLN A 70 21.87 -1.01 -15.46
C GLN A 70 20.39 -1.01 -15.13
N ILE A 71 20.06 -0.79 -13.86
CA ILE A 71 18.67 -0.72 -13.41
C ILE A 71 18.04 0.49 -14.13
N PRO A 72 16.86 0.31 -14.76
CA PRO A 72 16.15 1.42 -15.41
C PRO A 72 15.96 2.58 -14.44
N ARG A 73 15.87 3.81 -14.97
CA ARG A 73 15.76 5.05 -14.16
C ARG A 73 14.68 4.97 -13.07
N PHE A 74 13.56 4.32 -13.39
CA PHE A 74 12.39 4.19 -12.52
C PHE A 74 12.21 2.77 -11.95
N GLY A 75 13.24 1.92 -12.02
CA GLY A 75 13.18 0.53 -11.54
C GLY A 75 12.39 -0.43 -12.45
N VAL A 76 11.67 0.09 -13.44
CA VAL A 76 10.92 -0.70 -14.44
C VAL A 76 11.28 -0.27 -15.85
N THR A 77 11.20 -1.20 -16.80
CA THR A 77 11.36 -0.90 -18.23
C THR A 77 10.02 -0.46 -18.80
N THR A 78 9.98 0.71 -19.45
CA THR A 78 8.79 1.22 -20.15
C THR A 78 9.19 2.01 -21.39
N LEU A 79 8.33 2.01 -22.41
CA LEU A 79 8.47 2.87 -23.60
C LEU A 79 8.05 4.32 -23.33
N GLN A 80 7.39 4.56 -22.19
CA GLN A 80 6.79 5.86 -21.85
C GLN A 80 7.59 6.60 -20.76
N GLU A 81 8.91 6.37 -20.71
CA GLU A 81 9.79 6.91 -19.66
C GLU A 81 9.71 8.44 -19.57
N GLY A 82 9.56 9.14 -20.71
CA GLY A 82 9.42 10.60 -20.73
C GLY A 82 8.15 11.09 -20.04
N LEU A 83 7.01 10.43 -20.27
CA LEU A 83 5.74 10.77 -19.60
C LEU A 83 5.79 10.45 -18.11
N LEU A 84 6.42 9.32 -17.76
CA LEU A 84 6.65 8.96 -16.37
C LEU A 84 7.50 10.03 -15.67
N ALA A 85 8.58 10.50 -16.31
CA ALA A 85 9.43 11.56 -15.76
C ALA A 85 8.66 12.86 -15.51
N THR A 86 7.77 13.26 -16.41
CA THR A 86 6.93 14.46 -16.23
C THR A 86 6.00 14.33 -15.03
N GLU A 87 5.32 13.18 -14.85
CA GLU A 87 4.45 13.00 -13.68
C GLU A 87 5.26 12.97 -12.36
N PHE A 88 6.49 12.43 -12.38
CA PHE A 88 7.37 12.40 -11.20
C PHE A 88 7.95 13.76 -10.77
N GLU A 89 7.81 14.83 -11.57
CA GLU A 89 8.13 16.19 -11.12
C GLU A 89 7.29 16.60 -9.90
N ASP A 90 6.09 16.02 -9.77
CA ASP A 90 5.15 16.28 -8.68
C ASP A 90 5.17 15.20 -7.58
N ILE A 91 6.20 14.34 -7.51
CA ILE A 91 6.28 13.25 -6.50
C ILE A 91 6.18 13.76 -5.05
N ASN A 92 6.68 14.97 -4.80
CA ASN A 92 6.69 15.64 -3.50
C ASN A 92 5.44 16.53 -3.28
N ARG A 93 4.39 16.38 -4.11
CA ARG A 93 3.15 17.15 -3.99
C ARG A 93 1.95 16.22 -3.79
N TRP A 94 0.98 16.73 -3.04
CA TRP A 94 -0.33 16.08 -2.95
C TRP A 94 -1.05 16.19 -4.30
N GLY A 95 -1.73 15.13 -4.72
CA GLY A 95 -2.48 15.09 -5.98
C GLY A 95 -1.69 14.58 -7.20
N LEU A 96 -0.61 13.84 -6.98
CA LEU A 96 0.04 13.05 -8.03
C LEU A 96 -0.98 12.10 -8.67
N ASP A 97 -1.02 12.05 -10.01
CA ASP A 97 -1.96 11.18 -10.73
C ASP A 97 -1.43 9.74 -10.77
N ILE A 98 -1.74 8.96 -9.74
CA ILE A 98 -1.29 7.58 -9.62
C ILE A 98 -1.79 6.67 -10.75
N PHE A 99 -2.91 7.03 -11.41
CA PHE A 99 -3.47 6.25 -12.50
C PHE A 99 -2.63 6.40 -13.77
N LYS A 100 -2.17 7.61 -14.08
CA LYS A 100 -1.20 7.82 -15.16
C LYS A 100 0.13 7.13 -14.88
N ILE A 101 0.61 7.17 -13.62
CA ILE A 101 1.80 6.41 -13.24
C ILE A 101 1.60 4.92 -13.52
N ALA A 102 0.42 4.36 -13.19
CA ALA A 102 0.11 2.97 -13.50
C ALA A 102 0.11 2.70 -15.02
N GLU A 103 -0.47 3.58 -15.82
CA GLU A 103 -0.47 3.46 -17.29
C GLU A 103 0.96 3.49 -17.86
N TYR A 104 1.73 4.52 -17.51
CA TYR A 104 3.05 4.79 -18.09
C TYR A 104 4.13 3.82 -17.59
N SER A 105 3.90 3.16 -16.45
CA SER A 105 4.80 2.13 -15.89
C SER A 105 4.53 0.71 -16.41
N GLY A 106 3.52 0.50 -17.27
CA GLY A 106 3.13 -0.84 -17.69
C GLY A 106 2.42 -1.61 -16.57
N ASN A 107 1.56 -0.93 -15.81
CA ASN A 107 0.85 -1.42 -14.63
C ASN A 107 1.78 -1.86 -13.49
N ARG A 108 2.86 -1.09 -13.28
CA ARG A 108 3.82 -1.25 -12.18
C ARG A 108 3.93 0.00 -11.27
N PRO A 109 2.81 0.66 -10.89
CA PRO A 109 2.86 1.90 -10.13
C PRO A 109 3.54 1.74 -8.77
N LEU A 110 3.36 0.62 -8.07
CA LEU A 110 3.90 0.44 -6.73
C LEU A 110 5.42 0.33 -6.75
N THR A 111 5.97 -0.46 -7.68
CA THR A 111 7.42 -0.59 -7.85
C THR A 111 8.06 0.75 -8.18
N VAL A 112 7.47 1.47 -9.13
CA VAL A 112 7.98 2.76 -9.59
C VAL A 112 7.94 3.81 -8.48
N VAL A 113 6.80 3.98 -7.79
CA VAL A 113 6.64 4.95 -6.70
C VAL A 113 7.61 4.65 -5.56
N MET A 114 7.70 3.39 -5.13
CA MET A 114 8.60 3.00 -4.05
C MET A 114 10.06 3.23 -4.41
N TYR A 115 10.48 2.86 -5.62
CA TYR A 115 11.86 3.08 -6.06
C TYR A 115 12.20 4.57 -6.13
N SER A 116 11.32 5.39 -6.71
CA SER A 116 11.52 6.84 -6.79
C SER A 116 11.59 7.48 -5.40
N ILE A 117 10.72 7.11 -4.46
CA ILE A 117 10.76 7.63 -3.08
C ILE A 117 12.03 7.21 -2.34
N PHE A 118 12.46 5.96 -2.51
CA PHE A 118 13.68 5.45 -1.88
C PHE A 118 14.94 6.13 -2.41
N GLN A 119 14.94 6.57 -3.67
CA GLN A 119 15.99 7.38 -4.25
C GLN A 119 15.94 8.83 -3.74
N GLU A 120 14.77 9.47 -3.75
CA GLU A 120 14.54 10.84 -3.28
C GLU A 120 14.97 11.03 -1.82
N ARG A 121 14.72 10.04 -0.97
CA ARG A 121 15.06 10.04 0.46
C ARG A 121 16.42 9.40 0.78
N GLU A 122 17.21 9.05 -0.24
CA GLU A 122 18.50 8.33 -0.11
C GLU A 122 18.45 7.03 0.72
N LEU A 123 17.28 6.38 0.83
CA LEU A 123 17.08 5.24 1.73
C LEU A 123 17.85 4.00 1.28
N LEU A 124 17.99 3.77 -0.03
CA LEU A 124 18.80 2.65 -0.55
C LEU A 124 20.25 2.75 -0.06
N LYS A 125 20.82 3.95 -0.11
CA LYS A 125 22.19 4.23 0.32
C LYS A 125 22.31 4.15 1.84
N ASN A 126 21.42 4.83 2.57
CA ASN A 126 21.46 4.92 4.03
C ASN A 126 21.32 3.54 4.69
N PHE A 127 20.45 2.68 4.15
CA PHE A 127 20.25 1.33 4.64
C PHE A 127 21.07 0.25 3.91
N LYS A 128 21.95 0.65 2.97
CA LYS A 128 22.82 -0.25 2.20
C LYS A 128 22.04 -1.37 1.48
N ILE A 129 20.90 -1.00 0.90
CA ILE A 129 20.04 -1.90 0.14
C ILE A 129 20.48 -1.89 -1.32
N PRO A 130 20.95 -3.01 -1.89
CA PRO A 130 21.25 -3.09 -3.31
C PRO A 130 19.98 -2.82 -4.13
N ALA A 131 20.09 -1.95 -5.13
CA ALA A 131 18.94 -1.52 -5.93
C ALA A 131 18.29 -2.70 -6.69
N ASP A 132 19.08 -3.68 -7.15
CA ASP A 132 18.57 -4.91 -7.79
C ASP A 132 17.69 -5.72 -6.83
N THR A 133 18.12 -5.82 -5.58
CA THR A 133 17.43 -6.56 -4.54
C THR A 133 16.12 -5.86 -4.18
N PHE A 134 16.15 -4.54 -4.08
CA PHE A 134 14.96 -3.73 -3.84
C PHE A 134 13.93 -3.85 -4.97
N VAL A 135 14.35 -3.65 -6.23
CA VAL A 135 13.45 -3.76 -7.38
C VAL A 135 12.86 -5.17 -7.49
N THR A 136 13.67 -6.21 -7.31
CA THR A 136 13.20 -7.60 -7.32
C THR A 136 12.16 -7.86 -6.24
N PHE A 137 12.41 -7.36 -5.03
CA PHE A 137 11.45 -7.44 -3.92
C PHE A 137 10.14 -6.71 -4.26
N MET A 138 10.24 -5.47 -4.76
CA MET A 138 9.08 -4.65 -5.10
C MET A 138 8.24 -5.23 -6.24
N MET A 139 8.87 -5.74 -7.30
CA MET A 139 8.17 -6.44 -8.39
C MET A 139 7.40 -7.65 -7.85
N THR A 140 8.03 -8.44 -6.98
CA THR A 140 7.39 -9.61 -6.35
C THR A 140 6.24 -9.17 -5.46
N LEU A 141 6.42 -8.15 -4.61
CA LEU A 141 5.36 -7.61 -3.75
C LEU A 141 4.16 -7.14 -4.58
N GLU A 142 4.43 -6.40 -5.66
CA GLU A 142 3.40 -5.88 -6.56
C GLU A 142 2.65 -6.99 -7.29
N ASP A 143 3.32 -8.06 -7.71
CA ASP A 143 2.68 -9.26 -8.29
C ASP A 143 1.71 -9.96 -7.32
N HIS A 144 1.85 -9.75 -6.00
CA HIS A 144 0.97 -10.33 -4.98
C HIS A 144 -0.23 -9.44 -4.63
N TYR A 145 -0.34 -8.24 -5.23
CA TYR A 145 -1.59 -7.50 -5.23
C TYR A 145 -2.53 -8.04 -6.32
N HIS A 146 -3.78 -8.25 -5.94
CA HIS A 146 -4.79 -8.83 -6.82
C HIS A 146 -5.37 -7.78 -7.77
N THR A 147 -5.10 -7.91 -9.08
CA THR A 147 -5.59 -6.98 -10.11
C THR A 147 -7.09 -7.13 -10.39
N ASP A 148 -7.69 -8.25 -10.00
CA ASP A 148 -9.14 -8.48 -10.06
C ASP A 148 -9.92 -7.81 -8.92
N VAL A 149 -9.21 -7.32 -7.88
CA VAL A 149 -9.81 -6.52 -6.82
C VAL A 149 -9.87 -5.05 -7.25
N ALA A 150 -11.09 -4.50 -7.27
CA ALA A 150 -11.33 -3.16 -7.80
C ALA A 150 -10.63 -2.02 -7.05
N TYR A 151 -10.35 -2.18 -5.75
CA TYR A 151 -9.77 -1.12 -4.91
C TYR A 151 -8.45 -1.51 -4.23
N HIS A 152 -8.43 -2.56 -3.41
CA HIS A 152 -7.23 -3.00 -2.68
C HIS A 152 -6.23 -3.75 -3.58
N ASN A 153 -5.70 -3.06 -4.57
CA ASN A 153 -4.72 -3.53 -5.54
C ASN A 153 -3.43 -2.68 -5.47
N ASN A 154 -2.51 -2.92 -6.40
CA ASN A 154 -1.21 -2.25 -6.45
C ASN A 154 -1.31 -0.72 -6.68
N ILE A 155 -2.33 -0.25 -7.40
CA ILE A 155 -2.56 1.18 -7.62
C ILE A 155 -2.87 1.86 -6.28
N HIS A 156 -3.80 1.30 -5.49
CA HIS A 156 -4.11 1.85 -4.17
C HIS A 156 -2.91 1.80 -3.21
N ALA A 157 -2.12 0.73 -3.26
CA ALA A 157 -0.90 0.64 -2.47
C ALA A 157 0.10 1.75 -2.83
N ALA A 158 0.29 2.02 -4.13
CA ALA A 158 1.17 3.08 -4.60
C ALA A 158 0.68 4.47 -4.16
N ASP A 159 -0.62 4.72 -4.24
CA ASP A 159 -1.26 5.98 -3.80
C ASP A 159 -1.04 6.24 -2.30
N VAL A 160 -1.28 5.22 -1.46
CA VAL A 160 -1.06 5.32 -0.01
C VAL A 160 0.41 5.54 0.32
N VAL A 161 1.33 4.86 -0.37
CA VAL A 161 2.78 5.04 -0.20
C VAL A 161 3.18 6.48 -0.53
N GLN A 162 2.75 7.02 -1.68
CA GLN A 162 3.09 8.38 -2.08
C GLN A 162 2.48 9.41 -1.12
N SER A 163 1.22 9.23 -0.74
CA SER A 163 0.55 10.07 0.25
C SER A 163 1.28 10.07 1.59
N THR A 164 1.75 8.90 2.05
CA THR A 164 2.53 8.77 3.30
C THR A 164 3.87 9.47 3.17
N HIS A 165 4.53 9.36 2.01
CA HIS A 165 5.74 10.13 1.72
C HIS A 165 5.47 11.64 1.88
N ILE A 166 4.36 12.17 1.36
CA ILE A 166 4.02 13.60 1.54
C ILE A 166 3.79 13.94 3.01
N LEU A 167 3.02 13.12 3.72
CA LEU A 167 2.71 13.35 5.13
C LEU A 167 3.97 13.37 6.00
N LEU A 168 4.95 12.50 5.73
CA LEU A 168 6.23 12.48 6.43
C LEU A 168 7.09 13.72 6.18
N SER A 169 6.84 14.45 5.09
CA SER A 169 7.51 15.72 4.79
C SER A 169 6.78 16.94 5.41
N THR A 170 5.76 16.72 6.24
CA THR A 170 5.06 17.83 6.93
C THR A 170 6.00 18.52 7.91
N PRO A 171 6.17 19.86 7.87
CA PRO A 171 7.11 20.58 8.74
C PRO A 171 6.90 20.32 10.24
N ALA A 172 5.65 20.11 10.66
CA ALA A 172 5.31 19.80 12.06
C ALA A 172 5.88 18.45 12.55
N LEU A 173 6.30 17.56 11.64
CA LEU A 173 6.84 16.24 11.93
C LEU A 173 8.36 16.15 11.75
N GLU A 174 9.05 17.25 11.41
CA GLU A 174 10.51 17.27 11.16
C GLU A 174 11.35 16.68 12.31
N VAL A 175 10.86 16.75 13.55
CA VAL A 175 11.55 16.18 14.73
C VAL A 175 11.68 14.64 14.68
N TRP A 176 10.84 13.96 13.89
CA TRP A 176 10.78 12.49 13.80
C TRP A 176 11.50 11.94 12.57
N ALA A 177 12.02 12.82 11.71
CA ALA A 177 12.69 12.45 10.46
C ALA A 177 14.14 12.98 10.37
N PRO A 178 15.04 12.71 11.35
CA PRO A 178 16.46 12.84 11.10
C PRO A 178 16.93 11.57 10.38
N LEU A 179 16.71 11.51 9.06
CA LEU A 179 17.42 10.60 8.16
C LEU A 179 18.27 11.41 7.20
#